data_AF-A0A0B6YA88-F1
#
_entry.id   AF-A0A0B6YA88-F1
#
_cell.length_a   1.000
_cell.length_b   1.000
_cell.length_c   1.000
_cell.angle_alpha   90.00
_cell.angle_beta   90.00
_cell.angle_gamma   90.00
#
_symmetry.space_group_name_H-M   'P 1'
#
loop_
_entity.id
_entity.type
_entity.pdbx_description
1 polymer ?
#
loop_
_entity_poly.entity_id
_entity_poly.type
_entity_poly.pdbx_seq_one_letter_code
_entity_poly.pdbx_strand_id
1 'polypeptide(L)'
;GNPSLTLKKGVAAMASKVVKRVSHSAVDWARFAQVCPKAQVDTLRNIKTKHDSFINKVHQLPENLPKIDFSAYKARLPDPSMADRFQKAYEALKVPYPTDKDNLLQKVEAEKVEQDKSIKQFIADVQKEAAGSKLFLSKLDTVPKLNEMTIEVYNYYFPDTAADPQRPTIWPHHEEDQPYNRKEGESDEHH
;
A
#
# COMPACT_ATOMS: atom_id res chain seq x y z
N GLY A 1 6.04 48.63 32.58
CA GLY A 1 5.57 47.69 31.53
C GLY A 1 6.51 47.78 30.35
N ASN A 2 6.87 46.73 29.62
CA ASN A 2 6.39 45.36 29.57
C ASN A 2 7.52 44.52 28.94
N PRO A 3 8.17 43.57 29.64
CA PRO A 3 9.25 42.76 29.09
C PRO A 3 8.71 41.49 28.42
N SER A 4 8.20 41.58 27.19
CA SER A 4 7.62 40.41 26.47
C SER A 4 8.34 40.01 25.17
N LEU A 5 9.51 40.58 24.86
CA LEU A 5 10.13 40.45 23.52
C LEU A 5 11.42 39.64 23.45
N THR A 6 11.97 39.12 24.55
CA THR A 6 13.24 38.39 24.53
C THR A 6 13.11 36.86 24.61
N LEU A 7 11.94 36.30 24.92
CA LEU A 7 11.79 34.84 25.08
C LEU A 7 11.52 34.06 23.77
N LYS A 8 11.17 34.72 22.66
CA LYS A 8 10.77 34.01 21.43
C LYS A 8 11.92 33.56 20.52
N LYS A 9 13.15 34.05 20.70
CA LYS A 9 14.31 33.67 19.86
C LYS A 9 15.04 32.40 20.33
N GLY A 10 14.88 31.98 21.58
CA GLY A 10 15.56 30.80 22.14
C GLY A 10 14.90 29.46 21.80
N VAL A 11 13.58 29.45 21.59
CA VAL A 11 12.81 28.22 21.33
C VAL A 11 12.92 27.76 19.86
N ALA A 12 13.17 28.69 18.93
CA ALA A 12 13.27 28.38 17.50
C ALA A 12 14.57 27.65 17.11
N ALA A 13 15.66 27.79 17.87
CA ALA A 13 16.95 27.15 17.54
C ALA A 13 17.02 25.66 17.95
N MET A 14 16.24 25.24 18.97
CA MET A 14 16.16 23.84 19.43
C MET A 14 15.21 22.98 18.62
N ALA A 15 14.35 23.58 17.78
CA ALA A 15 13.49 22.86 16.84
C ALA A 15 14.22 22.44 15.55
N SER A 16 15.38 23.04 15.24
CA SER A 16 16.05 22.87 13.95
C SER A 16 16.95 21.62 13.83
N LYS A 17 17.34 20.97 14.94
CA LYS A 17 18.19 19.77 14.92
C LYS A 17 17.43 18.44 15.05
N VAL A 18 16.32 18.42 15.79
CA VAL A 18 15.41 17.26 15.90
C VAL A 18 14.83 16.85 14.55
N VAL A 19 14.54 17.83 13.69
CA VAL A 19 14.01 17.62 12.33
C VAL A 19 14.99 16.84 11.42
N LYS A 20 16.28 16.73 11.79
CA LYS A 20 17.29 16.03 10.96
C LYS A 20 17.49 14.54 11.31
N ARG A 21 16.90 14.02 12.39
CA ARG A 21 17.14 12.62 12.85
C ARG A 21 16.23 11.58 12.22
N VAL A 22 15.01 11.96 11.83
CA VAL A 22 14.08 11.11 11.11
C VAL A 22 13.60 11.95 9.96
N SER A 23 13.95 11.58 8.73
CA SER A 23 13.34 12.13 7.53
C SER A 23 11.83 11.92 7.69
N HIS A 24 11.12 12.98 8.08
CA HIS A 24 9.69 12.88 8.30
C HIS A 24 9.04 12.85 6.91
N SER A 25 8.97 11.67 6.31
CA SER A 25 8.00 11.44 5.25
C SER A 25 6.64 11.53 5.91
N ALA A 26 5.92 12.62 5.68
CA ALA A 26 4.52 12.73 6.10
C ALA A 26 3.73 11.64 5.37
N VAL A 27 3.49 10.51 6.04
CA VAL A 27 2.67 9.42 5.50
C VAL A 27 1.21 9.85 5.64
N ASP A 28 0.52 9.99 4.52
CA ASP A 28 -0.93 10.22 4.50
C ASP A 28 -1.68 8.92 4.81
N TRP A 29 -1.91 8.69 6.10
CA TRP A 29 -2.64 7.53 6.60
C TRP A 29 -4.12 7.53 6.19
N ALA A 30 -4.71 8.69 5.90
CA ALA A 30 -6.11 8.79 5.52
C ALA A 30 -6.30 8.25 4.09
N ARG A 31 -5.44 8.69 3.15
CA ARG A 31 -5.42 8.15 1.79
C ARG A 31 -5.08 6.66 1.78
N PHE A 32 -4.13 6.23 2.59
CA PHE A 32 -3.73 4.82 2.63
C PHE A 32 -4.85 3.91 3.17
N ALA A 33 -5.65 4.39 4.12
CA ALA A 33 -6.83 3.66 4.60
C ALA A 33 -7.95 3.54 3.54
N GLN A 34 -8.09 4.50 2.63
CA GLN A 34 -9.10 4.45 1.55
C GLN A 34 -8.75 3.46 0.44
N VAL A 35 -7.45 3.28 0.14
CA VAL A 35 -6.97 2.42 -0.95
C VAL A 35 -6.73 0.97 -0.48
N CYS A 36 -6.63 0.76 0.82
CA CYS A 36 -6.32 -0.56 1.38
C CYS A 36 -7.45 -1.57 1.11
N PRO A 37 -7.14 -2.76 0.55
CA PRO A 37 -8.10 -3.85 0.45
C PRO A 37 -8.62 -4.26 1.83
N LYS A 38 -9.91 -4.62 1.94
CA LYS A 38 -10.55 -4.98 3.23
C LYS A 38 -9.80 -6.06 4.01
N ALA A 39 -9.15 -7.00 3.30
CA ALA A 39 -8.36 -8.07 3.91
C ALA A 39 -7.05 -7.60 4.58
N GLN A 40 -6.53 -6.42 4.23
CA GLN A 40 -5.22 -5.92 4.69
C GLN A 40 -5.33 -4.79 5.73
N VAL A 41 -6.55 -4.44 6.15
CA VAL A 41 -6.81 -3.34 7.09
C VAL A 41 -6.16 -3.60 8.45
N ASP A 42 -6.07 -4.85 8.90
CA ASP A 42 -5.42 -5.18 10.17
C ASP A 42 -3.89 -5.05 10.09
N THR A 43 -3.29 -5.42 8.95
CA THR A 43 -1.88 -5.19 8.68
C THR A 43 -1.55 -3.69 8.67
N LEU A 44 -2.40 -2.89 8.03
CA LEU A 44 -2.32 -1.42 8.05
C LEU A 44 -2.32 -0.87 9.49
N ARG A 45 -3.30 -1.28 10.31
CA ARG A 45 -3.41 -0.86 11.71
C ARG A 45 -2.18 -1.23 12.53
N ASN A 46 -1.65 -2.43 12.31
CA ASN A 46 -0.43 -2.90 12.96
C ASN A 46 0.79 -2.07 12.57
N ILE A 47 0.96 -1.75 11.29
CA ILE A 47 2.07 -0.90 10.81
C ILE A 47 1.95 0.50 11.41
N LYS A 48 0.77 1.10 11.38
CA LYS A 48 0.51 2.41 11.99
C LYS A 48 0.86 2.42 13.47
N THR A 49 0.42 1.41 14.22
CA THR A 49 0.68 1.31 15.66
C THR A 49 2.18 1.20 15.96
N LYS A 50 2.92 0.40 15.18
CA LYS A 50 4.38 0.28 15.29
C LYS A 50 5.09 1.59 14.93
N HIS A 51 4.65 2.25 13.86
CA HIS A 51 5.17 3.54 13.44
C HIS A 51 4.99 4.60 14.55
N ASP A 52 3.77 4.77 15.06
CA ASP A 52 3.46 5.77 16.08
C ASP A 52 4.18 5.47 17.40
N SER A 53 4.27 4.19 17.80
CA SER A 53 5.05 3.76 18.96
C SER A 53 6.54 4.10 18.82
N PHE A 54 7.12 3.88 17.63
CA PHE A 54 8.51 4.21 17.36
C PHE A 54 8.75 5.72 17.39
N ILE A 55 7.90 6.50 16.72
CA ILE A 55 8.00 7.96 16.68
C ILE A 55 7.87 8.56 18.09
N ASN A 56 6.92 8.06 18.90
CA ASN A 56 6.78 8.49 20.29
C ASN A 56 8.04 8.20 21.12
N LYS A 57 8.67 7.02 20.95
CA LYS A 57 9.94 6.70 21.62
C LYS A 57 11.08 7.61 21.17
N VAL A 58 11.16 7.91 19.88
CA VAL A 58 12.18 8.83 19.34
C VAL A 58 12.01 10.24 19.93
N HIS A 59 10.77 10.71 20.08
CA HIS A 59 10.49 12.02 20.70
C HIS A 59 10.75 12.07 22.21
N GLN A 60 10.61 10.94 22.92
CA GLN A 60 10.89 10.85 24.35
C GLN A 60 12.39 10.83 24.67
N LEU A 61 13.22 10.35 23.75
CA LEU A 61 14.66 10.24 23.98
C LEU A 61 15.37 11.58 23.67
N PRO A 62 16.02 12.22 24.66
CA PRO A 62 16.72 13.48 24.44
C PRO A 62 17.90 13.29 23.46
N GLU A 63 18.14 14.31 22.63
CA GLU A 63 19.16 14.26 21.57
C GLU A 63 20.60 14.22 22.08
N ASN A 64 20.81 14.70 23.30
CA ASN A 64 22.10 14.74 23.95
C ASN A 64 22.02 13.96 25.26
N LEU A 65 23.16 13.37 25.62
CA LEU A 65 23.45 12.90 26.98
C LEU A 65 22.96 13.97 27.98
N PRO A 66 22.13 13.59 28.98
CA PRO A 66 21.57 14.54 29.93
C PRO A 66 22.70 15.34 30.60
N LYS A 67 22.60 16.67 30.60
CA LYS A 67 23.64 17.52 31.20
C LYS A 67 23.70 17.26 32.71
N ILE A 68 24.75 16.58 33.16
CA ILE A 68 25.03 16.37 34.58
C ILE A 68 25.70 17.63 35.13
N ASP A 69 25.16 18.18 36.22
CA ASP A 69 25.77 19.31 36.92
C ASP A 69 26.92 18.83 37.82
N PHE A 70 28.10 18.66 37.23
CA PHE A 70 29.32 18.26 37.96
C PHE A 70 29.80 19.30 38.98
N SER A 71 29.31 20.57 38.92
CA SER A 71 29.70 21.61 39.87
C SER A 71 29.07 21.41 41.25
N ALA A 72 27.80 20.99 41.27
CA ALA A 72 27.09 20.65 42.51
C ALA A 72 27.68 19.40 43.19
N TYR A 73 28.20 18.45 42.42
CA TYR A 73 28.85 17.24 42.95
C TYR A 73 30.26 17.52 43.48
N LYS A 74 31.03 18.40 42.83
CA LYS A 74 32.36 18.84 43.32
C LYS A 74 32.28 19.46 44.72
N ALA A 75 31.21 20.19 45.03
CA ALA A 75 31.02 20.83 46.33
C ALA A 75 30.61 19.85 47.46
N ARG A 76 30.13 18.64 47.12
CA ARG A 76 29.63 17.64 48.09
C ARG A 76 30.56 16.44 48.25
N LEU A 77 31.54 16.27 47.36
CA LEU A 77 32.47 15.13 47.39
C LEU A 77 33.71 15.46 48.23
N PRO A 78 34.20 14.50 49.04
CA PRO A 78 35.46 14.65 49.79
C PRO A 78 36.69 14.83 48.87
N ASP A 79 36.66 14.23 47.67
CA ASP A 79 37.73 14.31 46.67
C ASP A 79 37.24 14.94 45.36
N PRO A 80 37.54 16.22 45.10
CA PRO A 80 37.16 16.93 43.88
C PRO A 80 37.75 16.32 42.59
N SER A 81 38.89 15.64 42.70
CA SER A 81 39.61 15.00 41.58
C SER A 81 38.81 13.88 40.91
N MET A 82 37.93 13.19 41.64
CA MET A 82 37.10 12.13 41.06
C MET A 82 36.01 12.68 40.14
N ALA A 83 35.41 13.82 40.50
CA ALA A 83 34.40 14.47 39.66
C ALA A 83 34.96 14.93 38.31
N ASP A 84 36.21 15.37 38.26
CA ASP A 84 36.90 15.73 37.01
C ASP A 84 37.17 14.51 36.11
N ARG A 85 37.50 13.35 36.68
CA ARG A 85 37.68 12.11 35.92
C ARG A 85 36.36 11.62 35.32
N PHE A 86 35.26 11.72 36.06
CA PHE A 86 33.93 11.35 35.56
C PHE A 86 33.41 12.33 34.50
N GLN A 87 33.65 13.63 34.66
CA GLN A 87 33.30 14.61 33.64
C GLN A 87 34.01 14.30 32.31
N LYS A 88 35.34 14.07 32.35
CA LYS A 88 36.11 13.71 31.15
C LYS A 88 35.64 12.41 30.51
N ALA A 89 35.33 11.38 31.31
CA ALA A 89 34.83 10.10 30.81
C ALA A 89 33.43 10.24 30.17
N TYR A 90 32.57 11.11 30.72
CA TYR A 90 31.23 11.37 30.20
C TYR A 90 31.25 12.12 28.87
N GLU A 91 32.09 13.15 28.77
CA GLU A 91 32.28 13.92 27.52
C GLU A 91 32.95 13.08 26.43
N ALA A 92 33.82 12.12 26.78
CA ALA A 92 34.46 11.20 25.85
C ALA A 92 33.53 10.07 25.35
N LEU A 93 32.38 9.84 26.00
CA LEU A 93 31.45 8.79 25.63
C LEU A 93 30.68 9.17 24.35
N LYS A 94 31.18 8.74 23.20
CA LYS A 94 30.47 8.83 21.92
C LYS A 94 29.72 7.53 21.67
N VAL A 95 28.38 7.57 21.72
CA VAL A 95 27.56 6.41 21.35
C VAL A 95 27.60 6.27 19.83
N PRO A 96 28.13 5.15 19.29
CA PRO A 96 28.15 4.92 17.85
C PRO A 96 26.71 4.78 17.33
N TYR A 97 26.46 5.34 16.14
CA TYR A 97 25.17 5.18 15.48
C TYR A 97 24.96 3.71 15.13
N PRO A 98 23.76 3.14 15.33
CA PRO A 98 23.51 1.75 14.96
C PRO A 98 23.74 1.55 13.46
N THR A 99 24.57 0.57 13.12
CA THR A 99 24.74 0.12 11.73
C THR A 99 23.59 -0.81 11.38
N ASP A 100 22.98 -0.60 10.21
CA ASP A 100 21.97 -1.52 9.67
C ASP A 100 22.67 -2.85 9.31
N LYS A 101 22.46 -3.88 10.13
CA LYS A 101 23.10 -5.19 9.94
C LYS A 101 22.44 -6.02 8.85
N ASP A 102 21.17 -5.75 8.56
CA ASP A 102 20.31 -6.62 7.76
C ASP A 102 19.98 -6.05 6.37
N ASN A 103 20.53 -4.86 6.04
CA ASN A 103 20.27 -4.11 4.81
C ASN A 103 18.77 -4.08 4.46
N LEU A 104 17.94 -3.79 5.47
CA LEU A 104 16.48 -3.88 5.33
C LEU A 104 15.96 -2.90 4.27
N LEU A 105 16.63 -1.76 4.12
CA LEU A 105 16.29 -0.77 3.09
C LEU A 105 16.42 -1.34 1.67
N GLN A 106 17.49 -2.10 1.39
CA GLN A 106 17.70 -2.69 0.07
C GLN A 106 16.64 -3.75 -0.25
N LYS A 107 16.22 -4.53 0.75
CA LYS A 107 15.13 -5.52 0.59
C LYS A 107 13.80 -4.83 0.26
N VAL A 108 13.48 -3.75 0.98
CA VAL A 108 12.27 -2.96 0.73
C VAL A 108 12.30 -2.32 -0.66
N GLU A 109 13.45 -1.82 -1.10
CA GLU A 109 13.60 -1.26 -2.45
C GLU A 109 13.42 -2.33 -3.54
N ALA A 110 14.00 -3.52 -3.36
CA ALA A 110 13.80 -4.63 -4.28
C ALA A 110 12.33 -5.07 -4.37
N GLU A 111 11.64 -5.17 -3.23
CA GLU A 111 10.20 -5.48 -3.19
C GLU A 111 9.36 -4.41 -3.89
N LYS A 112 9.67 -3.11 -3.69
CA LYS A 112 8.99 -2.01 -4.39
C LYS A 112 9.12 -2.12 -5.90
N VAL A 113 10.33 -2.39 -6.40
CA VAL A 113 10.57 -2.53 -7.84
C VAL A 113 9.77 -3.69 -8.43
N GLU A 114 9.63 -4.80 -7.72
CA GLU A 114 8.84 -5.93 -8.19
C GLU A 114 7.34 -5.64 -8.17
N GLN A 115 6.83 -5.01 -7.10
CA GLN A 115 5.44 -4.59 -7.01
C GLN A 115 5.07 -3.55 -8.09
N ASP A 116 5.97 -2.61 -8.40
CA ASP A 116 5.76 -1.62 -9.46
C ASP A 116 5.57 -2.26 -10.84
N LYS A 117 6.23 -3.40 -11.11
CA LYS A 117 6.00 -4.16 -12.36
C LYS A 117 4.60 -4.78 -12.39
N SER A 118 4.21 -5.44 -11.30
CA SER A 118 2.88 -6.06 -11.18
C SER A 118 1.77 -5.01 -11.29
N ILE A 119 1.93 -3.85 -10.65
CA ILE A 119 0.99 -2.73 -10.73
C ILE A 119 0.86 -2.22 -12.18
N LYS A 120 1.98 -2.07 -12.90
CA LYS A 120 1.95 -1.64 -14.31
C LYS A 120 1.23 -2.64 -15.21
N GLN A 121 1.44 -3.93 -15.02
CA GLN A 121 0.73 -4.98 -15.74
C GLN A 121 -0.77 -4.93 -15.44
N PHE A 122 -1.15 -4.85 -14.16
CA PHE A 122 -2.54 -4.75 -13.74
C PHE A 122 -3.25 -3.52 -14.34
N ILE A 123 -2.59 -2.35 -14.36
CA ILE A 123 -3.15 -1.15 -15.00
C ILE A 123 -3.38 -1.37 -16.50
N ALA A 124 -2.42 -2.01 -17.19
CA ALA A 124 -2.55 -2.29 -18.62
C ALA A 124 -3.72 -3.27 -18.90
N ASP A 125 -3.87 -4.31 -18.09
CA ASP A 125 -4.95 -5.28 -18.21
C ASP A 125 -6.32 -4.64 -17.98
N VAL A 126 -6.46 -3.84 -16.91
CA VAL A 126 -7.70 -3.11 -16.61
C VAL A 126 -8.03 -2.12 -17.72
N GLN A 127 -7.04 -1.42 -18.29
CA GLN A 127 -7.27 -0.51 -19.41
C GLN A 127 -7.75 -1.25 -20.67
N LYS A 128 -7.18 -2.43 -20.95
CA LYS A 128 -7.61 -3.29 -22.05
C LYS A 128 -9.04 -3.79 -21.86
N GLU A 129 -9.38 -4.24 -20.65
CA GLU A 129 -10.74 -4.69 -20.32
C GLU A 129 -11.76 -3.55 -20.39
N ALA A 130 -11.41 -2.36 -19.89
CA ALA A 130 -12.25 -1.17 -19.99
C ALA A 130 -12.46 -0.75 -21.46
N ALA A 131 -11.43 -0.84 -22.30
CA ALA A 131 -11.58 -0.58 -23.74
C ALA A 131 -12.49 -1.62 -24.41
N GLY A 132 -12.33 -2.91 -24.09
CA GLY A 132 -13.21 -3.98 -24.58
C GLY A 132 -14.67 -3.78 -24.16
N SER A 133 -14.88 -3.43 -22.89
CA SER A 133 -16.21 -3.15 -22.34
C SER A 133 -16.88 -1.94 -23.02
N LYS A 134 -16.11 -0.87 -23.30
CA LYS A 134 -16.61 0.29 -24.06
C LYS A 134 -16.99 -0.07 -25.49
N LEU A 135 -16.18 -0.90 -26.16
CA LEU A 135 -16.51 -1.41 -27.49
C LEU A 135 -17.78 -2.27 -27.45
N PHE A 136 -17.95 -3.10 -26.43
CA PHE A 136 -19.15 -3.90 -26.26
C PHE A 136 -20.39 -3.03 -26.03
N LEU A 137 -20.31 -2.00 -25.17
CA LEU A 137 -21.40 -1.03 -24.99
C LEU A 137 -21.76 -0.33 -26.30
N SER A 138 -20.77 0.13 -27.07
CA SER A 138 -21.05 0.75 -28.38
C SER A 138 -21.72 -0.20 -29.38
N LYS A 139 -21.44 -1.52 -29.29
CA LYS A 139 -22.12 -2.52 -30.10
C LYS A 139 -23.54 -2.77 -29.60
N LEU A 140 -23.74 -2.83 -28.29
CA LEU A 140 -25.08 -2.96 -27.70
C LEU A 140 -25.99 -1.79 -28.08
N ASP A 141 -25.46 -0.56 -28.15
CA ASP A 141 -26.23 0.61 -28.58
C ASP A 141 -26.70 0.52 -30.04
N THR A 142 -26.07 -0.31 -30.88
CA THR A 142 -26.53 -0.56 -32.26
C THR A 142 -27.66 -1.58 -32.35
N VAL A 143 -27.84 -2.41 -31.31
CA VAL A 143 -28.86 -3.45 -31.30
C VAL A 143 -30.22 -2.82 -30.97
N PRO A 144 -31.27 -3.12 -31.77
CA PRO A 144 -32.63 -2.66 -31.49
C PRO A 144 -33.16 -3.17 -30.13
N LYS A 145 -34.15 -2.47 -29.58
CA LYS A 145 -34.82 -2.91 -28.34
C LYS A 145 -35.45 -4.29 -28.54
N LEU A 146 -35.45 -5.09 -27.48
CA LEU A 146 -35.98 -6.46 -27.49
C LEU A 146 -37.41 -6.57 -28.07
N ASN A 147 -38.29 -5.62 -27.74
CA ASN A 147 -39.69 -5.63 -28.19
C ASN A 147 -39.87 -5.34 -29.68
N GLU A 148 -38.86 -4.76 -30.33
CA GLU A 148 -38.87 -4.38 -31.75
C GLU A 148 -37.98 -5.30 -32.59
N MET A 149 -37.33 -6.29 -31.95
CA MET A 149 -36.39 -7.19 -32.60
C MET A 149 -37.14 -8.37 -33.22
N THR A 150 -37.11 -8.47 -34.56
CA THR A 150 -37.58 -9.66 -35.27
C THR A 150 -36.52 -10.75 -35.26
N ILE A 151 -36.92 -12.00 -35.51
CA ILE A 151 -36.01 -13.16 -35.55
C ILE A 151 -34.90 -12.95 -36.61
N GLU A 152 -35.22 -12.34 -37.74
CA GLU A 152 -34.25 -12.08 -38.81
C GLU A 152 -33.20 -11.04 -38.38
N VAL A 153 -33.65 -9.98 -37.69
CA VAL A 153 -32.77 -8.94 -37.14
C VAL A 153 -31.90 -9.52 -36.03
N TYR A 154 -32.45 -10.38 -35.17
CA TYR A 154 -31.70 -11.10 -34.16
C TYR A 154 -30.59 -11.96 -34.79
N ASN A 155 -30.91 -12.75 -35.81
CA ASN A 155 -29.94 -13.58 -36.52
C ASN A 155 -28.86 -12.76 -37.25
N TYR A 156 -29.17 -11.53 -37.68
CA TYR A 156 -28.19 -10.62 -38.29
C TYR A 156 -27.14 -10.13 -37.29
N TYR A 157 -27.56 -9.75 -36.08
CA TYR A 157 -26.65 -9.29 -35.02
C TYR A 157 -25.95 -10.45 -34.28
N PHE A 158 -26.61 -11.60 -34.17
CA PHE A 158 -26.13 -12.79 -33.45
C PHE A 158 -26.10 -14.04 -34.36
N PRO A 159 -25.24 -14.05 -35.40
CA PRO A 159 -25.17 -15.15 -36.35
C PRO A 159 -24.76 -16.48 -35.70
N ASP A 160 -23.98 -16.44 -34.61
CA ASP A 160 -23.54 -17.65 -33.90
C ASP A 160 -24.71 -18.43 -33.26
N THR A 161 -25.81 -17.74 -32.94
CA THR A 161 -27.02 -18.37 -32.38
C THR A 161 -28.09 -18.65 -33.43
N ALA A 162 -27.86 -18.25 -34.68
CA ALA A 162 -28.81 -18.47 -35.76
C ALA A 162 -28.88 -19.96 -36.10
N ALA A 163 -30.07 -20.46 -36.39
CA ALA A 163 -30.25 -21.84 -36.82
C ALA A 163 -29.53 -22.06 -38.16
N ASP A 164 -28.49 -22.90 -38.16
CA ASP A 164 -27.76 -23.28 -39.36
C ASP A 164 -28.61 -24.25 -40.21
N PRO A 165 -28.97 -23.89 -41.46
CA PRO A 165 -29.72 -24.80 -42.34
C PRO A 165 -28.98 -26.11 -42.66
N GLN A 166 -27.65 -26.12 -42.57
CA GLN A 166 -26.82 -27.29 -42.84
C GLN A 166 -26.65 -28.19 -41.62
N ARG A 167 -26.91 -27.66 -40.42
CA ARG A 167 -26.80 -28.34 -39.13
C ARG A 167 -28.02 -28.02 -38.26
N PRO A 168 -29.20 -28.57 -38.61
CA PRO A 168 -30.41 -28.33 -37.85
C PRO A 168 -30.27 -28.91 -36.44
N THR A 169 -30.54 -28.08 -35.43
CA THR A 169 -30.57 -28.52 -34.04
C THR A 169 -31.89 -29.21 -33.72
N ILE A 170 -31.84 -30.32 -32.99
CA ILE A 170 -32.98 -31.07 -32.47
C ILE A 170 -33.21 -30.67 -31.01
N TRP A 171 -34.46 -30.70 -30.56
CA TRP A 171 -34.81 -30.44 -29.16
C TRP A 171 -34.24 -31.56 -28.25
N PRO A 172 -33.63 -31.25 -27.09
CA PRO A 172 -33.35 -29.91 -26.53
C PRO A 172 -32.23 -29.19 -27.30
N HIS A 173 -32.41 -27.92 -27.64
CA HIS A 173 -31.48 -27.13 -28.48
C HIS A 173 -30.16 -26.75 -27.79
N HIS A 174 -29.67 -27.57 -26.87
CA HIS A 174 -28.35 -27.43 -26.25
C HIS A 174 -27.29 -28.06 -27.14
N GLU A 175 -26.11 -27.44 -27.23
CA GLU A 175 -25.02 -27.94 -28.07
C GLU A 175 -24.61 -29.37 -27.72
N GLU A 176 -24.62 -29.73 -26.44
CA GLU A 176 -24.24 -31.05 -25.93
C GLU A 176 -25.20 -32.17 -26.30
N ASP A 177 -26.50 -31.86 -26.40
CA ASP A 177 -27.55 -32.83 -26.71
C ASP A 177 -27.71 -33.09 -28.22
N GLN A 178 -26.98 -32.34 -29.06
CA GLN A 178 -27.07 -32.50 -30.52
C GLN A 178 -26.39 -33.79 -30.97
N PRO A 179 -27.00 -34.55 -31.90
CA PRO A 179 -26.45 -35.83 -32.38
C PRO A 179 -25.07 -35.68 -33.05
N TYR A 180 -24.71 -34.47 -33.50
CA TYR A 180 -23.39 -34.16 -34.08
C TYR A 180 -22.29 -33.95 -33.03
N ASN A 181 -22.64 -33.63 -31.79
CA ASN A 181 -21.69 -33.35 -30.69
C ASN A 181 -21.59 -34.50 -29.68
N ARG A 182 -22.50 -35.48 -29.75
CA ARG A 182 -22.45 -36.72 -28.98
C ARG A 182 -21.17 -37.51 -29.32
N LYS A 183 -20.33 -37.77 -28.32
CA LYS A 183 -19.15 -38.64 -28.49
C LYS A 183 -19.62 -40.09 -28.65
N GLU A 184 -19.04 -40.83 -29.60
CA GLU A 184 -19.34 -42.25 -29.80
C GLU A 184 -19.11 -43.03 -28.48
N GLY A 185 -20.18 -43.44 -27.80
CA GLY A 185 -20.13 -44.26 -26.59
C GLY A 185 -20.97 -43.77 -25.39
N GLU A 186 -21.59 -42.59 -25.45
CA GLU A 186 -22.42 -42.07 -24.36
C GLU A 186 -23.88 -42.52 -24.54
N SER A 187 -24.34 -43.44 -23.68
CA SER A 187 -25.69 -44.02 -23.71
C SER A 187 -26.73 -43.05 -23.13
N ASP A 188 -27.90 -42.97 -23.79
CA ASP A 188 -29.05 -42.17 -23.38
C ASP A 188 -29.67 -42.69 -22.05
N GLU A 189 -29.10 -42.32 -20.90
CA GLU A 189 -29.69 -42.58 -19.57
C GLU A 189 -30.32 -41.30 -19.00
N HIS A 190 -31.43 -40.84 -19.56
CA HIS A 190 -32.34 -39.91 -18.87
C HIS A 190 -33.80 -40.28 -19.19
N HIS A 191 -34.45 -40.94 -18.23
CA HIS A 191 -35.91 -41.09 -18.12
C HIS A 191 -36.48 -39.96 -17.26
#